data_AF-Q21Z86-F1
#
_entry.id   AF-Q21Z86-F1
#
_cell.length_a   1.000
_cell.length_b   1.000
_cell.length_c   1.000
_cell.angle_alpha   90.00
_cell.angle_beta   90.00
_cell.angle_gamma   90.00
#
_symmetry.space_group_name_H-M   'P 1'
#
loop_
_entity.id
_entity.type
_entity.pdbx_description
1 polymer ?
#
loop_
_entity_poly.entity_id
_entity_poly.type
_entity_poly.pdbx_seq_one_letter_code
_entity_poly.pdbx_strand_id
1 'polypeptide(L)'
;MNSPKGTASPHDAAFDTLLAIAHQMLQDNADAQAMDFDVVTWLTTWIEQPLPALGGVTPASLMVTQAGVELVSDVLKSMASGAYR
;
A
#
# COMPACT_ATOMS: atom_id res chain seq x y z
N MET A 1 26.78 -12.42 -17.54
CA MET A 1 25.55 -11.86 -18.11
C MET A 1 24.77 -11.20 -16.95
N ASN A 2 25.24 -10.05 -16.47
CA ASN A 2 24.61 -9.33 -15.36
C ASN A 2 24.21 -7.96 -15.88
N SER A 3 22.93 -7.78 -16.20
CA SER A 3 22.36 -6.45 -16.35
C SER A 3 22.24 -5.86 -14.94
N PRO A 4 22.77 -4.65 -14.67
CA PRO A 4 22.44 -3.97 -13.42
C PRO A 4 20.93 -3.72 -13.43
N LYS A 5 20.23 -4.22 -12.40
CA LYS A 5 18.83 -3.86 -12.14
C LYS A 5 18.75 -2.34 -12.22
N GLY A 6 17.98 -1.83 -13.17
CA GLY A 6 17.65 -0.41 -13.22
C GLY A 6 17.21 0.01 -11.83
N THR A 7 17.79 1.10 -11.32
CA THR A 7 17.45 1.65 -10.02
C THR A 7 15.93 1.84 -9.98
N ALA A 8 15.23 1.08 -9.14
CA ALA A 8 13.78 1.20 -8.97
C ALA A 8 13.44 2.68 -8.73
N SER A 9 12.41 3.20 -9.40
CA SER A 9 12.03 4.59 -9.22
C SER A 9 11.57 4.79 -7.77
N PRO A 10 11.69 5.99 -7.18
CA PRO A 10 11.20 6.24 -5.82
C PRO A 10 9.73 5.83 -5.61
N HIS A 11 8.92 5.92 -6.66
CA HIS A 11 7.54 5.48 -6.67
C HIS A 11 7.38 3.95 -6.57
N ASP A 12 8.26 3.19 -7.22
CA ASP A 12 8.26 1.73 -7.16
C ASP A 12 8.63 1.26 -5.74
N ALA A 13 9.64 1.89 -5.13
CA ALA A 13 10.04 1.60 -3.75
C ALA A 13 8.95 1.94 -2.72
N ALA A 14 8.20 3.03 -2.96
CA ALA A 14 7.05 3.39 -2.16
C ALA A 14 5.94 2.35 -2.27
N PHE A 15 5.65 1.88 -3.49
CA PHE A 15 4.65 0.83 -3.70
C PHE A 15 5.07 -0.49 -3.05
N ASP A 16 6.33 -0.90 -3.20
CA ASP A 16 6.87 -2.11 -2.56
C ASP A 16 6.72 -2.06 -1.03
N THR A 17 6.91 -0.88 -0.43
CA THR A 17 6.71 -0.68 1.01
C THR A 17 5.25 -0.91 1.42
N LEU A 18 4.30 -0.35 0.65
CA LEU A 18 2.86 -0.54 0.91
C LEU A 18 2.43 -1.99 0.68
N LEU A 19 2.99 -2.65 -0.34
CA LEU A 19 2.70 -4.05 -0.64
C LEU A 19 3.17 -4.96 0.50
N ALA A 20 4.35 -4.70 1.07
CA ALA A 20 4.84 -5.42 2.24
C ALA A 20 3.90 -5.25 3.45
N ILE A 21 3.38 -4.05 3.71
CA ILE A 21 2.40 -3.80 4.76
C ILE A 21 1.11 -4.58 4.48
N ALA A 22 0.57 -4.49 3.27
CA ALA A 22 -0.68 -5.18 2.89
C ALA A 22 -0.56 -6.72 2.98
N HIS A 23 0.60 -7.27 2.60
CA HIS A 23 0.89 -8.70 2.79
C HIS A 23 0.94 -9.09 4.27
N GLN A 24 1.55 -8.26 5.12
CA GLN A 24 1.56 -8.51 6.57
C GLN A 24 0.13 -8.52 7.13
N MET A 25 -0.71 -7.57 6.71
CA MET A 25 -2.12 -7.53 7.10
C MET A 25 -2.88 -8.79 6.70
N LEU A 26 -2.58 -9.34 5.52
CA LEU A 26 -3.15 -10.60 5.04
C LEU A 26 -2.66 -11.80 5.86
N GLN A 27 -1.36 -11.85 6.18
CA GLN A 27 -0.78 -12.91 7.02
C GLN A 27 -1.37 -12.94 8.43
N ASP A 28 -1.76 -11.78 8.94
CA ASP A 28 -2.42 -11.66 10.25
C ASP A 28 -3.92 -12.02 10.19
N ASN A 29 -4.49 -12.19 8.99
CA ASN A 29 -5.91 -12.54 8.75
C ASN A 29 -6.07 -13.92 8.11
N ALA A 30 -6.44 -14.93 8.93
CA ALA A 30 -6.57 -16.32 8.47
C ALA A 30 -7.67 -16.52 7.39
N ASP A 31 -8.76 -15.76 7.44
CA ASP A 31 -9.87 -15.88 6.48
C ASP A 31 -9.47 -15.40 5.08
N ALA A 32 -8.70 -14.32 5.01
CA ALA A 32 -8.28 -13.74 3.74
C ALA A 32 -7.18 -14.59 3.06
N GLN A 33 -6.37 -15.34 3.84
CA GLN A 33 -5.44 -16.35 3.30
C GLN A 33 -6.16 -17.51 2.62
N ALA A 34 -7.38 -17.87 3.05
CA ALA A 34 -8.13 -18.98 2.48
C ALA A 34 -8.78 -18.66 1.12
N MET A 35 -8.79 -17.39 0.70
CA MET A 35 -9.52 -16.90 -0.48
C MET A 35 -8.64 -16.59 -1.70
N ASP A 36 -7.36 -16.98 -1.70
CA ASP A 36 -6.38 -16.59 -2.74
C ASP A 36 -6.45 -15.08 -3.06
N PHE A 37 -6.47 -14.26 -2.01
CA PHE A 37 -6.66 -12.82 -2.13
C PHE A 37 -5.50 -12.17 -2.90
N ASP A 38 -5.80 -11.54 -4.05
CA ASP A 38 -4.82 -10.80 -4.85
C ASP A 38 -4.55 -9.41 -4.24
N VAL A 39 -3.56 -9.37 -3.34
CA VAL A 39 -3.14 -8.15 -2.65
C VAL A 39 -2.62 -7.09 -3.61
N VAL A 40 -1.96 -7.49 -4.71
CA VAL A 40 -1.36 -6.54 -5.67
C VAL A 40 -2.47 -5.79 -6.40
N THR A 41 -3.47 -6.51 -6.91
CA THR A 41 -4.62 -5.92 -7.60
C THR A 41 -5.43 -5.05 -6.64
N TRP A 42 -5.64 -5.52 -5.41
CA TRP A 42 -6.33 -4.74 -4.39
C TRP A 42 -5.60 -3.44 -4.06
N LEU A 43 -4.29 -3.50 -3.80
CA LEU A 43 -3.49 -2.33 -3.43
C LEU A 43 -3.42 -1.32 -4.58
N THR A 44 -3.26 -1.81 -5.82
CA THR A 44 -3.27 -0.96 -7.03
C THR A 44 -4.59 -0.19 -7.14
N THR A 45 -5.71 -0.86 -6.91
CA THR A 45 -7.02 -0.21 -6.92
C THR A 45 -7.16 0.78 -5.77
N TRP A 46 -6.68 0.41 -4.58
CA TRP A 46 -6.79 1.23 -3.37
C TRP A 46 -6.02 2.55 -3.48
N ILE A 47 -4.80 2.54 -4.03
CA ILE A 47 -4.01 3.78 -4.18
C ILE A 47 -4.61 4.78 -5.18
N GLU A 48 -5.49 4.33 -6.07
CA GLU A 48 -6.20 5.15 -7.04
C GLU A 48 -7.54 5.69 -6.50
N GLN A 49 -8.00 5.21 -5.34
CA GLN A 49 -9.26 5.63 -4.77
C GLN A 49 -9.08 6.87 -3.87
N PRO A 50 -9.90 7.92 -4.05
CA PRO A 50 -9.90 9.07 -3.15
C PRO A 50 -10.30 8.67 -1.73
N LEU A 51 -9.48 8.99 -0.73
CA LEU A 51 -9.77 8.68 0.67
C LEU A 51 -10.30 9.93 1.41
N PRO A 52 -11.47 9.85 2.07
CA PRO A 52 -11.99 10.95 2.87
C PRO A 52 -11.01 11.40 3.98
N ALA A 53 -10.28 10.48 4.60
CA ALA A 53 -9.30 10.79 5.64
C ALA A 53 -8.07 11.54 5.12
N LEU A 54 -7.83 11.53 3.80
CA LEU A 54 -6.77 12.30 3.15
C LEU A 54 -7.30 13.61 2.55
N GLY A 55 -8.52 14.04 2.91
CA GLY A 55 -9.15 15.23 2.33
C GLY A 55 -9.68 15.01 0.92
N GLY A 56 -9.93 13.75 0.52
CA GLY A 56 -10.49 13.41 -0.79
C GLY A 56 -9.45 13.31 -1.91
N VAL A 57 -8.17 13.19 -1.59
CA VAL A 57 -7.10 12.89 -2.56
C VAL A 57 -6.78 11.39 -2.58
N THR A 58 -6.15 10.94 -3.66
CA THR A 58 -5.73 9.54 -3.81
C THR A 58 -4.39 9.31 -3.11
N PRO A 59 -4.16 8.14 -2.49
CA PRO A 59 -2.86 7.79 -1.93
C PRO A 59 -1.71 7.93 -2.92
N ALA A 60 -1.90 7.53 -4.18
CA ALA A 60 -0.89 7.64 -5.23
C ALA A 60 -0.39 9.09 -5.42
N SER A 61 -1.27 10.09 -5.27
CA SER A 61 -0.89 11.50 -5.39
C SER A 61 0.02 11.99 -4.26
N LEU A 62 0.02 11.32 -3.10
CA LEU A 62 0.83 11.68 -1.94
C LEU A 62 2.21 10.97 -1.94
N MET A 63 2.32 9.84 -2.64
CA MET A 63 3.55 9.03 -2.73
C MET A 63 4.71 9.70 -3.49
N VAL A 64 4.57 10.97 -3.85
CA VAL A 64 5.63 11.80 -4.47
C VAL A 64 6.71 12.21 -3.45
N THR A 65 6.37 12.21 -2.16
CA THR A 65 7.28 12.60 -1.07
C THR A 65 7.37 11.53 0.00
N GLN A 66 8.51 11.46 0.69
CA GLN A 66 8.72 10.51 1.80
C GLN A 66 7.64 10.68 2.89
N ALA A 67 7.31 11.91 3.27
CA ALA A 67 6.27 12.20 4.26
C ALA A 67 4.88 11.71 3.80
N GLY A 68 4.58 11.81 2.51
CA GLY A 68 3.33 11.29 1.96
C GLY A 68 3.28 9.75 1.96
N VAL A 69 4.40 9.07 1.69
CA VAL A 69 4.49 7.60 1.81
C VAL A 69 4.26 7.15 3.25
N GLU A 70 4.82 7.85 4.24
CA GLU A 70 4.61 7.58 5.67
C GLU A 70 3.13 7.74 6.06
N LEU A 71 2.50 8.84 5.64
CA LEU A 71 1.07 9.07 5.89
C LEU A 71 0.19 7.97 5.29
N VAL A 72 0.43 7.60 4.04
CA VAL A 72 -0.32 6.54 3.36
C VAL A 72 -0.11 5.18 4.04
N SER A 73 1.12 4.91 4.48
CA SER A 73 1.47 3.68 5.22
C SER A 73 0.70 3.58 6.54
N ASP A 74 0.56 4.68 7.26
CA ASP A 74 -0.16 4.70 8.54
C ASP A 74 -1.67 4.57 8.37
N VAL A 75 -2.24 5.14 7.30
CA VAL A 75 -3.64 4.89 6.92
C VAL A 75 -3.85 3.40 6.63
N LEU A 76 -2.97 2.79 5.83
CA LEU A 76 -3.05 1.38 5.48
C LEU A 76 -2.99 0.47 6.73
N LYS A 77 -2.05 0.73 7.65
CA LYS A 77 -1.96 0.00 8.93
C LYS A 77 -3.20 0.19 9.81
N SER A 78 -3.80 1.38 9.80
CA SER A 78 -4.99 1.68 10.60
C SER A 78 -6.23 0.93 10.10
N MET A 79 -6.28 0.60 8.80
CA MET A 79 -7.32 -0.27 8.25
C MET A 79 -7.18 -1.71 8.76
N ALA A 80 -5.96 -2.19 9.00
CA ALA A 80 -5.68 -3.54 9.50
C ALA A 80 -6.19 -3.77 10.93
N SER A 81 -6.03 -2.79 11.80
CA SER A 81 -6.43 -2.89 13.21
C SER A 81 -7.94 -2.72 13.42
N GLY A 82 -8.70 -2.46 12.35
CA GLY A 82 -10.11 -2.08 12.45
C GLY A 82 -10.32 -0.77 13.21
N ALA A 83 -9.26 0.05 13.39
CA ALA A 83 -9.33 1.37 14.01
C ALA A 83 -9.97 2.42 13.09
N TYR A 84 -10.18 2.06 11.83
CA TYR A 84 -10.98 2.82 10.87
C TYR A 84 -12.48 2.58 11.14
N ARG A 85 -13.06 3.31 12.10
CA ARG A 85 -14.49 3.37 12.39
C ARG A 85 -14.94 4.82 12.41
#